data_AF-A0ABD5HV97-F1
#
_entry.id   AF-A0ABD5HV97-F1
#
_cell.length_a   1.000
_cell.length_b   1.000
_cell.length_c   1.000
_cell.angle_alpha   90.00
_cell.angle_beta   90.00
_cell.angle_gamma   90.00
#
_symmetry.space_group_name_H-M   'P 1'
#
loop_
_entity.id
_entity.type
_entity.pdbx_description
1 polymer ?
#
loop_
_entity_poly.entity_id
_entity_poly.type
_entity_poly.pdbx_seq_one_letter_code
_entity_poly.pdbx_strand_id
1 'polypeptide(L)'
;MKNGLQAIAVVPADKYDPDKLKYDDVIIAFRGTEFDRFDGDKTTDVVQITLGQKRNLGVAGGKVATSFDSALEFAEKIKKTYNPTSIHTTGHSKGAAEAQYVAAEMDCYATTYAAPNIYRLLSDKAKKRVDEGVMENKVVDYTHKKDAVGNFDQFGAPMIGKQFTTKSNGTDSILAAVFMGQHPMSTFLEMFHNNGSVRLELEPDDIIRHAKEIQKISDILSDIVRNIERFQQQEEEEVAKLKSQLKHETGPGGKYHLLEEHEVDEAIREVAKISQNGKDYFHDVQLAEELIHLLRKKQKELIHFGDDIAYAANSLRDKDNQLGTNFEGLAVR
;
A
#
# COMPACT_ATOMS: atom_id res chain seq x y z
N MET A 1 36.66 5.57 24.36
CA MET A 1 35.79 4.37 24.45
C MET A 1 35.26 4.08 23.05
N LYS A 2 35.25 2.83 22.60
CA LYS A 2 34.56 2.44 21.35
C LYS A 2 33.09 2.22 21.70
N ASN A 3 32.19 3.05 21.16
CA ASN A 3 30.75 2.98 21.40
C ASN A 3 29.98 2.48 20.16
N GLY A 4 30.66 1.78 19.24
CA GLY A 4 30.03 1.16 18.08
C GLY A 4 29.50 2.09 16.99
N LEU A 5 29.64 3.43 17.13
CA LEU A 5 29.24 4.37 16.08
C LEU A 5 30.09 4.18 14.84
N GLN A 6 29.43 4.05 13.69
CA GLN A 6 30.06 4.10 12.38
C GLN A 6 29.24 4.99 11.47
N ALA A 7 29.82 6.13 11.09
CA ALA A 7 29.17 7.14 10.28
C ALA A 7 30.12 7.69 9.21
N ILE A 8 29.55 8.06 8.07
CA ILE A 8 30.25 8.78 7.00
C ILE A 8 29.44 10.01 6.63
N ALA A 9 30.12 11.10 6.28
CA ALA A 9 29.50 12.28 5.69
C ALA A 9 29.89 12.33 4.21
N VAL A 10 28.92 12.54 3.33
CA VAL A 10 29.10 12.55 1.88
C VAL A 10 28.43 13.78 1.27
N VAL A 11 28.93 14.17 0.11
CA VAL A 11 28.41 15.26 -0.73
C VAL A 11 28.30 14.74 -2.17
N PRO A 12 27.45 15.36 -3.02
CA PRO A 12 27.38 15.01 -4.44
C PRO A 12 28.76 15.09 -5.11
N ALA A 13 29.09 14.09 -5.92
CA ALA A 13 30.44 13.96 -6.50
C ALA A 13 30.80 15.13 -7.43
N ASP A 14 29.82 15.68 -8.14
CA ASP A 14 29.93 16.87 -8.98
C ASP A 14 30.12 18.18 -8.18
N LYS A 15 29.77 18.17 -6.89
CA LYS A 15 29.93 19.32 -5.97
C LYS A 15 31.16 19.20 -5.05
N TYR A 16 31.89 18.09 -5.11
CA TYR A 16 33.04 17.81 -4.25
C TYR A 16 34.28 18.61 -4.65
N ASP A 17 34.91 19.25 -3.68
CA ASP A 17 36.18 19.96 -3.84
C ASP A 17 36.99 19.84 -2.53
N PRO A 18 38.22 19.28 -2.55
CA PRO A 18 39.00 19.06 -1.35
C PRO A 18 39.33 20.34 -0.56
N ASP A 19 39.37 21.50 -1.21
CA ASP A 19 39.69 22.79 -0.59
C ASP A 19 38.44 23.56 -0.14
N LYS A 20 37.24 23.02 -0.42
CA LYS A 20 35.97 23.65 -0.11
C LYS A 20 35.57 23.40 1.35
N LEU A 21 35.44 24.50 2.09
CA LEU A 21 35.03 24.52 3.50
C LEU A 21 33.54 24.83 3.70
N LYS A 22 32.79 25.01 2.61
CA LYS A 22 31.34 25.23 2.66
C LYS A 22 30.62 24.39 1.62
N TYR A 23 29.70 23.54 2.05
CA TYR A 23 28.83 22.77 1.15
C TYR A 23 27.38 23.23 1.28
N ASP A 24 26.54 23.01 0.27
CA ASP A 24 25.11 23.33 0.41
C ASP A 24 24.37 22.19 1.10
N ASP A 25 24.58 20.96 0.60
CA ASP A 25 23.93 19.75 1.09
C ASP A 25 24.98 18.75 1.57
N VAL A 26 24.81 18.23 2.79
CA VAL A 26 25.62 17.13 3.33
C VAL A 26 24.71 16.00 3.78
N ILE A 27 25.01 14.78 3.33
CA ILE A 27 24.32 13.57 3.77
C ILE A 27 25.21 12.85 4.78
N ILE A 28 24.66 12.50 5.94
CA ILE A 28 25.34 11.71 6.96
C ILE A 28 24.69 10.33 7.02
N ALA A 29 25.44 9.30 6.64
CA ALA A 29 24.99 7.92 6.67
C ALA A 29 25.52 7.20 7.90
N PHE A 30 24.62 6.62 8.69
CA PHE A 30 24.91 5.84 9.88
C PHE A 30 24.72 4.35 9.60
N ARG A 31 25.68 3.55 10.05
CA ARG A 31 25.66 2.10 9.84
C ARG A 31 24.82 1.41 10.92
N GLY A 32 23.93 0.51 10.49
CA GLY A 32 23.23 -0.42 11.40
C GLY A 32 24.13 -1.52 11.98
N THR A 33 23.59 -2.29 12.91
CA THR A 33 24.27 -3.44 13.52
C THR A 33 24.34 -4.63 12.53
N GLU A 34 25.43 -5.39 12.55
CA GLU A 34 25.51 -6.70 11.86
C GLU A 34 24.70 -7.74 12.65
N PHE A 35 23.62 -8.26 12.06
CA PHE A 35 22.76 -9.27 12.72
C PHE A 35 23.47 -10.60 13.01
N ASP A 36 24.53 -10.94 12.26
CA ASP A 36 25.30 -12.17 12.44
C ASP A 36 26.44 -12.07 13.48
N ARG A 37 26.69 -10.87 14.04
CA ARG A 37 27.68 -10.69 15.11
C ARG A 37 27.00 -10.16 16.36
N PHE A 38 26.70 -11.06 17.30
CA PHE A 38 26.41 -10.72 18.69
C PHE A 38 27.67 -10.13 19.34
N ASP A 39 27.94 -8.85 19.12
CA ASP A 39 29.19 -8.18 19.52
C ASP A 39 29.17 -7.57 20.92
N GLY A 40 28.07 -7.74 21.68
CA GLY A 40 27.99 -7.34 23.08
C GLY A 40 28.09 -5.82 23.31
N ASP A 41 27.81 -5.02 22.29
CA ASP A 41 27.89 -3.56 22.39
C ASP A 41 26.72 -2.98 23.21
N LYS A 42 27.02 -1.96 24.04
CA LYS A 42 26.03 -1.27 24.90
C LYS A 42 24.94 -0.54 24.09
N THR A 43 25.20 -0.27 22.82
CA THR A 43 24.25 0.35 21.89
C THR A 43 23.18 -0.63 21.42
N THR A 44 23.54 -1.91 21.26
CA THR A 44 22.62 -3.01 21.01
C THR A 44 21.64 -3.14 22.18
N ASP A 45 22.10 -2.93 23.42
CA ASP A 45 21.22 -2.93 24.60
C ASP A 45 20.17 -1.81 24.54
N VAL A 46 20.52 -0.59 24.10
CA VAL A 46 19.57 0.53 23.97
C VAL A 46 18.53 0.24 22.88
N VAL A 47 18.95 -0.28 21.73
CA VAL A 47 18.02 -0.65 20.65
C VAL A 47 17.11 -1.81 21.08
N GLN A 48 17.64 -2.82 21.78
CA GLN A 48 16.83 -3.90 22.36
C GLN A 48 15.82 -3.42 23.40
N ILE A 49 16.16 -2.39 24.20
CA ILE A 49 15.22 -1.74 25.11
C ILE A 49 14.13 -1.00 24.32
N THR A 50 14.51 -0.26 23.27
CA THR A 50 13.52 0.41 22.42
C THR A 50 12.57 -0.57 21.73
N LEU A 51 13.03 -1.81 21.50
CA LEU A 51 12.27 -2.95 20.97
C LEU A 51 11.61 -3.84 22.04
N GLY A 52 11.65 -3.44 23.32
CA GLY A 52 10.98 -4.15 24.42
C GLY A 52 11.60 -5.50 24.84
N GLN A 53 12.76 -5.89 24.30
CA GLN A 53 13.41 -7.19 24.54
C GLN A 53 14.17 -7.27 25.87
N LYS A 54 14.57 -6.13 26.48
CA LYS A 54 15.15 -6.08 27.83
C LYS A 54 14.40 -5.03 28.69
N ARG A 55 13.93 -5.45 29.88
CA ARG A 55 13.22 -4.59 30.86
C ARG A 55 14.11 -3.92 31.90
N ASN A 56 15.40 -4.30 31.98
CA ASN A 56 16.30 -3.80 33.02
C ASN A 56 17.09 -2.59 32.53
N LEU A 57 16.51 -1.39 32.64
CA LEU A 57 17.33 -0.21 32.93
C LEU A 57 17.69 -0.31 34.41
N GLY A 58 18.84 -0.90 34.69
CA GLY A 58 19.48 -0.70 35.98
C GLY A 58 19.67 0.79 36.19
N VAL A 59 18.97 1.34 37.17
CA VAL A 59 19.24 2.66 37.75
C VAL A 59 20.68 2.62 38.28
N ALA A 60 21.64 3.01 37.44
CA ALA A 60 23.03 3.18 37.83
C ALA A 60 23.49 4.52 37.26
N GLY A 61 23.59 5.52 38.15
CA GLY A 61 23.81 6.93 37.86
C GLY A 61 25.21 7.26 37.34
N GLY A 62 25.55 6.76 36.15
CA GLY A 62 26.70 7.22 35.37
C GLY A 62 26.28 7.44 33.92
N LYS A 63 26.35 8.68 33.43
CA LYS A 63 26.19 9.02 32.00
C LYS A 63 27.33 8.37 31.21
N VAL A 64 27.11 7.16 30.71
CA VAL A 64 27.96 6.55 29.69
C VAL A 64 27.46 7.08 28.35
N ALA A 65 28.30 7.81 27.62
CA ALA A 65 27.98 8.30 26.28
C ALA A 65 27.60 7.14 25.35
N THR A 66 26.42 7.24 24.76
CA THR A 66 25.84 6.25 23.83
C THR A 66 26.35 6.49 22.39
N SER A 67 26.07 5.58 21.43
CA SER A 67 26.33 5.90 20.02
C SER A 67 25.46 7.05 19.51
N PHE A 68 24.27 7.25 20.08
CA PHE A 68 23.39 8.38 19.77
C PHE A 68 24.04 9.73 20.12
N ASP A 69 24.67 9.82 21.30
CA ASP A 69 25.42 11.03 21.71
C ASP A 69 26.57 11.31 20.72
N SER A 70 27.35 10.28 20.37
CA SER A 70 28.43 10.46 19.39
C SER A 70 27.95 10.69 17.96
N ALA A 71 26.78 10.18 17.57
CA ALA A 71 26.17 10.45 16.28
C ALA A 71 25.83 11.94 16.17
N LEU A 72 25.26 12.50 17.24
CA LEU A 72 24.98 13.92 17.36
C LEU A 72 26.27 14.76 17.33
N GLU A 73 27.27 14.41 18.15
CA GLU A 73 28.58 15.09 18.15
C GLU A 73 29.26 15.06 16.75
N PHE A 74 29.16 13.94 16.04
CA PHE A 74 29.70 13.81 14.69
C PHE A 74 28.98 14.77 13.73
N ALA A 75 27.66 14.81 13.75
CA ALA A 75 26.88 15.71 12.90
C ALA A 75 27.10 17.19 13.25
N GLU A 76 27.23 17.54 14.53
CA GLU A 76 27.60 18.89 14.96
C GLU A 76 29.01 19.29 14.48
N LYS A 77 29.97 18.35 14.53
CA LYS A 77 31.32 18.58 14.00
C LYS A 77 31.28 18.84 12.49
N ILE A 78 30.50 18.06 11.72
CA ILE A 78 30.29 18.30 10.29
C ILE A 78 29.68 19.68 10.06
N LYS A 79 28.63 20.03 10.80
CA LYS A 79 27.98 21.35 10.72
C LYS A 79 28.97 22.49 10.97
N LYS A 80 29.81 22.36 12.00
CA LYS A 80 30.81 23.37 12.35
C LYS A 80 31.95 23.48 11.33
N THR A 81 32.38 22.35 10.77
CA THR A 81 33.55 22.29 9.87
C THR A 81 33.19 22.78 8.47
N TYR A 82 32.01 22.39 7.97
CA TYR A 82 31.62 22.57 6.58
C TYR A 82 30.44 23.52 6.37
N ASN A 83 29.91 24.11 7.44
CA ASN A 83 28.80 25.07 7.47
C ASN A 83 27.70 24.84 6.41
N PRO A 84 27.11 23.63 6.36
CA PRO A 84 26.16 23.28 5.34
C PRO A 84 24.84 24.03 5.48
N THR A 85 24.21 24.33 4.33
CA THR A 85 22.87 24.92 4.29
C THR A 85 21.82 23.91 4.75
N SER A 86 21.97 22.63 4.35
CA SER A 86 21.13 21.51 4.77
C SER A 86 21.95 20.28 5.18
N ILE A 87 21.46 19.58 6.20
CA ILE A 87 21.98 18.26 6.62
C ILE A 87 20.85 17.25 6.46
N HIS A 88 21.16 16.15 5.78
CA HIS A 88 20.29 15.00 5.66
C HIS A 88 20.94 13.81 6.33
N THR A 89 20.19 13.05 7.12
CA THR A 89 20.68 11.83 7.75
C THR A 89 20.01 10.60 7.14
N THR A 90 20.74 9.49 7.11
CA THR A 90 20.20 8.23 6.61
C THR A 90 20.84 7.04 7.31
N GLY A 91 20.16 5.90 7.25
CA GLY A 91 20.64 4.65 7.80
C GLY A 91 19.57 3.57 7.73
N HIS A 92 19.96 2.36 8.12
CA HIS A 92 19.09 1.20 8.24
C HIS A 92 19.15 0.66 9.69
N SER A 93 18.03 0.17 10.22
CA SER A 93 17.99 -0.47 11.55
C SER A 93 18.53 0.44 12.67
N LYS A 94 19.55 0.02 13.44
CA LYS A 94 20.22 0.90 14.41
C LYS A 94 20.70 2.22 13.80
N GLY A 95 21.27 2.18 12.60
CA GLY A 95 21.75 3.38 11.91
C GLY A 95 20.60 4.31 11.52
N ALA A 96 19.42 3.76 11.21
CA ALA A 96 18.20 4.54 11.01
C ALA A 96 17.77 5.25 12.32
N ALA A 97 17.86 4.55 13.45
CA ALA A 97 17.60 5.12 14.77
C ALA A 97 18.54 6.30 15.08
N GLU A 98 19.84 6.13 14.84
CA GLU A 98 20.86 7.17 15.03
C GLU A 98 20.59 8.37 14.08
N ALA A 99 20.22 8.11 12.83
CA ALA A 99 19.86 9.13 11.86
C ALA A 99 18.64 9.96 12.30
N GLN A 100 17.56 9.31 12.76
CA GLN A 100 16.36 9.99 13.26
C GLN A 100 16.65 10.78 14.55
N TYR A 101 17.47 10.23 15.45
CA TYR A 101 17.90 10.92 16.65
C TYR A 101 18.60 12.24 16.31
N VAL A 102 19.60 12.19 15.42
CA VAL A 102 20.32 13.39 14.95
C VAL A 102 19.37 14.39 14.30
N ALA A 103 18.45 13.92 13.44
CA ALA A 103 17.51 14.79 12.75
C ALA A 103 16.58 15.54 13.72
N ALA A 104 16.02 14.83 14.72
CA ALA A 104 15.14 15.42 15.71
C ALA A 104 15.88 16.40 16.65
N GLU A 105 17.11 16.10 17.04
CA GLU A 105 17.91 16.97 17.91
C GLU A 105 18.38 18.24 17.19
N MET A 106 18.91 18.08 15.97
CA MET A 106 19.48 19.17 15.16
C MET A 106 18.46 19.93 14.31
N ASP A 107 17.20 19.49 14.26
CA ASP A 107 16.13 20.04 13.42
C ASP A 107 16.44 19.96 11.90
N CYS A 108 17.02 18.84 11.47
CA CYS A 108 17.38 18.57 10.08
C CYS A 108 16.56 17.42 9.48
N TYR A 109 16.91 16.99 8.26
CA TYR A 109 16.12 16.02 7.50
C TYR A 109 16.66 14.60 7.68
N ALA A 110 15.78 13.59 7.59
CA ALA A 110 16.18 12.20 7.54
C ALA A 110 15.37 11.38 6.52
N THR A 111 16.05 10.46 5.86
CA THR A 111 15.43 9.38 5.10
C THR A 111 15.99 8.05 5.60
N THR A 112 15.16 7.24 6.25
CA THR A 112 15.60 6.06 6.98
C THR A 112 14.87 4.80 6.54
N TYR A 113 15.45 3.65 6.88
CA TYR A 113 14.92 2.34 6.54
C TYR A 113 14.85 1.49 7.80
N ALA A 114 13.66 0.97 8.10
CA ALA A 114 13.44 0.07 9.22
C ALA A 114 13.90 0.67 10.58
N ALA A 115 13.57 1.94 10.85
CA ALA A 115 13.98 2.58 12.09
C ALA A 115 13.20 2.01 13.29
N PRO A 116 13.88 1.56 14.37
CA PRO A 116 13.20 1.38 15.64
C PRO A 116 12.82 2.76 16.20
N ASN A 117 11.67 2.85 16.90
CA ASN A 117 11.22 4.12 17.46
C ASN A 117 12.11 4.57 18.64
N ILE A 118 12.73 5.75 18.52
CA ILE A 118 13.66 6.34 19.50
C ILE A 118 13.07 7.49 20.32
N TYR A 119 11.76 7.75 20.24
CA TYR A 119 11.12 8.93 20.86
C TYR A 119 11.50 9.12 22.34
N ARG A 120 11.54 8.03 23.10
CA ARG A 120 11.88 8.09 24.53
C ARG A 120 13.31 8.54 24.83
N LEU A 121 14.23 8.35 23.88
CA LEU A 121 15.63 8.73 23.99
C LEU A 121 15.87 10.22 23.69
N LEU A 122 14.93 10.88 23.00
CA LEU A 122 15.03 12.28 22.63
C LEU A 122 15.07 13.22 23.83
N SER A 123 15.77 14.33 23.67
CA SER A 123 15.71 15.49 24.56
C SER A 123 14.30 16.09 24.58
N ASP A 124 13.97 16.83 25.63
CA ASP A 124 12.65 17.49 25.72
C ASP A 124 12.40 18.47 24.57
N LYS A 125 13.47 19.10 24.06
CA LYS A 125 13.39 19.99 22.89
C LYS A 125 13.06 19.21 21.62
N ALA A 126 13.69 18.06 21.41
CA ALA A 126 13.42 17.20 20.26
C ALA A 126 12.04 16.55 20.34
N LYS A 127 11.62 16.07 21.53
CA LYS A 127 10.25 15.58 21.77
C LYS A 127 9.21 16.61 21.42
N LYS A 128 9.40 17.86 21.86
CA LYS A 128 8.48 18.96 21.52
C LYS A 128 8.33 19.13 20.00
N ARG A 129 9.41 19.05 19.22
CA ARG A 129 9.32 19.11 17.74
C ARG A 129 8.51 17.96 17.14
N VAL A 130 8.68 16.76 17.70
CA VAL A 130 7.91 15.58 17.28
C VAL A 130 6.43 15.76 17.63
N ASP A 131 6.13 16.15 18.87
CA ASP A 131 4.77 16.32 19.37
C ASP A 131 4.01 17.45 18.65
N GLU A 132 4.72 18.49 18.19
CA GLU A 132 4.17 19.59 17.39
C GLU A 132 4.06 19.25 15.88
N GLY A 133 4.46 18.04 15.46
CA GLY A 133 4.39 17.59 14.06
C GLY A 133 5.45 18.20 13.13
N VAL A 134 6.43 18.95 13.66
CA VAL A 134 7.49 19.60 12.86
C VAL A 134 8.28 18.56 12.07
N MET A 135 8.55 17.42 12.70
CA MET A 135 9.36 16.35 12.14
C MET A 135 8.63 15.52 11.07
N GLU A 136 7.29 15.62 10.95
CA GLU A 136 6.50 14.93 9.91
C GLU A 136 6.86 15.36 8.48
N ASN A 137 7.38 16.58 8.32
CA ASN A 137 7.82 17.11 7.03
C ASN A 137 9.35 17.02 6.84
N LYS A 138 10.07 16.43 7.81
CA LYS A 138 11.54 16.35 7.81
C LYS A 138 12.07 14.93 7.86
N VAL A 139 11.37 14.02 8.51
CA VAL A 139 11.79 12.63 8.71
C VAL A 139 10.82 11.70 7.99
N VAL A 140 11.37 10.92 7.07
CA VAL A 140 10.67 9.86 6.35
C VAL A 140 11.35 8.53 6.66
N ASP A 141 10.56 7.56 7.12
CA ASP A 141 11.02 6.20 7.37
C ASP A 141 10.31 5.21 6.43
N TYR A 142 11.06 4.28 5.87
CA TYR A 142 10.51 3.22 5.03
C TYR A 142 10.64 1.88 5.75
N THR A 143 9.51 1.21 5.93
CA THR A 143 9.41 -0.14 6.49
C THR A 143 8.70 -1.06 5.50
N HIS A 144 8.58 -2.34 5.82
CA HIS A 144 7.67 -3.25 5.13
C HIS A 144 6.90 -4.08 6.16
N LYS A 145 5.70 -4.58 5.83
CA LYS A 145 4.80 -5.25 6.80
C LYS A 145 5.45 -6.37 7.60
N LYS A 146 6.39 -7.09 6.99
CA LYS A 146 7.05 -8.26 7.57
C LYS A 146 8.16 -7.89 8.57
N ASP A 147 8.56 -6.62 8.64
CA ASP A 147 9.66 -6.18 9.49
C ASP A 147 9.16 -5.86 10.90
N ALA A 148 9.48 -6.72 11.86
CA ALA A 148 9.08 -6.53 13.25
C ALA A 148 9.77 -5.35 13.95
N VAL A 149 10.96 -4.92 13.49
CA VAL A 149 11.73 -3.85 14.14
C VAL A 149 11.19 -2.48 13.74
N GLY A 150 11.02 -2.25 12.43
CA GLY A 150 10.44 -1.00 11.92
C GLY A 150 8.97 -0.80 12.32
N ASN A 151 8.22 -1.88 12.49
CA ASN A 151 6.81 -1.83 12.90
C ASN A 151 6.60 -1.91 14.43
N PHE A 152 7.67 -1.89 15.23
CA PHE A 152 7.53 -1.99 16.68
C PHE A 152 6.87 -0.74 17.28
N ASP A 153 5.64 -0.89 17.77
CA ASP A 153 4.97 0.12 18.56
C ASP A 153 5.64 0.19 19.94
N GLN A 154 6.35 1.28 20.23
CA GLN A 154 7.00 1.53 21.51
C GLN A 154 5.97 1.93 22.59
N PHE A 155 4.96 1.08 22.79
CA PHE A 155 3.90 1.24 23.77
C PHE A 155 3.19 2.60 23.65
N GLY A 156 2.80 3.00 22.43
CA GLY A 156 2.09 4.24 22.15
C GLY A 156 2.95 5.50 22.10
N ALA A 157 4.28 5.37 22.00
CA ALA A 157 5.14 6.55 21.79
C ALA A 157 4.97 7.11 20.36
N PRO A 158 4.93 8.44 20.17
CA PRO A 158 4.84 9.06 18.85
C PRO A 158 5.96 8.58 17.91
N MET A 159 5.66 8.49 16.62
CA MET A 159 6.68 8.30 15.60
C MET A 159 7.45 9.61 15.40
N ILE A 160 8.74 9.51 15.04
CA ILE A 160 9.56 10.72 14.88
C ILE A 160 9.11 11.53 13.67
N GLY A 161 8.74 10.88 12.58
CA GLY A 161 8.20 11.50 11.39
C GLY A 161 7.18 10.58 10.70
N LYS A 162 7.08 10.68 9.38
CA LYS A 162 6.19 9.81 8.60
C LYS A 162 6.86 8.47 8.35
N GLN A 163 6.11 7.39 8.49
CA GLN A 163 6.53 6.05 8.06
C GLN A 163 5.67 5.58 6.89
N PHE A 164 6.32 5.00 5.89
CA PHE A 164 5.67 4.41 4.72
C PHE A 164 5.99 2.92 4.63
N THR A 165 4.96 2.14 4.32
CA THR A 165 5.10 0.71 4.08
C THR A 165 5.39 0.45 2.60
N THR A 166 6.39 -0.38 2.34
CA THR A 166 6.96 -0.61 1.01
C THR A 166 6.83 -2.07 0.58
N LYS A 167 6.96 -2.32 -0.72
CA LYS A 167 7.10 -3.69 -1.24
C LYS A 167 8.41 -4.29 -0.75
N SER A 168 8.40 -5.58 -0.42
CA SER A 168 9.57 -6.32 0.04
C SER A 168 9.66 -7.69 -0.63
N ASN A 169 10.88 -8.19 -0.76
CA ASN A 169 11.17 -9.58 -1.16
C ASN A 169 11.32 -10.51 0.05
N GLY A 170 10.90 -10.04 1.23
CA GLY A 170 10.84 -10.84 2.44
C GLY A 170 9.80 -11.97 2.35
N THR A 171 10.08 -13.11 2.96
CA THR A 171 9.20 -14.28 3.00
C THR A 171 8.17 -14.24 4.13
N ASP A 172 6.92 -14.65 3.87
CA ASP A 172 5.87 -14.76 4.90
C ASP A 172 6.03 -16.03 5.75
N SER A 173 7.16 -16.17 6.43
CA SER A 173 7.40 -17.26 7.37
C SER A 173 7.25 -16.76 8.80
N ILE A 174 6.34 -17.37 9.56
CA ILE A 174 6.20 -17.16 11.02
C ILE A 174 7.55 -17.35 11.72
N LEU A 175 8.36 -18.31 11.24
CA LEU A 175 9.71 -18.52 11.77
C LEU A 175 10.61 -17.30 11.54
N ALA A 176 10.53 -16.68 10.37
CA ALA A 176 11.34 -15.51 10.05
C ALA A 176 10.94 -14.28 10.87
N ALA A 177 9.66 -14.12 11.21
CA ALA A 177 9.22 -13.06 12.12
C ALA A 177 9.80 -13.25 13.54
N VAL A 178 9.79 -14.49 14.06
CA VAL A 178 10.36 -14.82 15.38
C VAL A 178 11.87 -14.56 15.45
N PHE A 179 12.59 -14.81 14.35
CA PHE A 179 14.05 -14.66 14.29
C PHE A 179 14.51 -13.33 13.67
N MET A 180 13.64 -12.33 13.53
CA MET A 180 13.94 -11.04 12.86
C MET A 180 14.52 -11.22 11.43
N GLY A 181 14.30 -12.37 10.79
CA GLY A 181 14.81 -12.70 9.45
C GLY A 181 14.19 -11.89 8.32
N GLN A 182 13.19 -11.06 8.64
CA GLN A 182 12.53 -10.15 7.71
C GLN A 182 13.06 -8.71 7.80
N HIS A 183 13.94 -8.40 8.74
CA HIS A 183 14.48 -7.06 8.95
C HIS A 183 15.80 -6.72 8.20
N PRO A 184 16.66 -7.68 7.76
CA PRO A 184 17.90 -7.33 7.07
C PRO A 184 17.67 -6.52 5.80
N MET A 185 18.61 -5.63 5.44
CA MET A 185 18.52 -4.79 4.25
C MET A 185 18.25 -5.56 2.94
N SER A 186 18.60 -6.85 2.87
CA SER A 186 18.31 -7.71 1.72
C SER A 186 16.81 -7.89 1.45
N THR A 187 15.94 -7.75 2.45
CA THR A 187 14.48 -7.82 2.30
C THR A 187 13.88 -6.55 1.72
N PHE A 188 14.69 -5.49 1.61
CA PHE A 188 14.32 -4.20 1.04
C PHE A 188 14.80 -4.04 -0.41
N LEU A 189 15.45 -5.05 -1.01
CA LEU A 189 16.02 -4.93 -2.36
C LEU A 189 14.96 -4.65 -3.44
N GLU A 190 13.77 -5.21 -3.30
CA GLU A 190 12.67 -5.01 -4.26
C GLU A 190 11.82 -3.76 -3.96
N MET A 191 12.21 -2.97 -2.96
CA MET A 191 11.48 -1.76 -2.58
C MET A 191 11.72 -0.60 -3.54
N PHE A 192 12.63 -0.69 -4.51
CA PHE A 192 12.96 0.41 -5.41
C PHE A 192 12.47 0.12 -6.83
N HIS A 193 11.93 1.15 -7.48
CA HIS A 193 11.75 1.17 -8.93
C HIS A 193 13.12 1.29 -9.62
N ASN A 194 13.17 1.02 -10.92
CA ASN A 194 14.42 1.11 -11.71
C ASN A 194 15.02 2.53 -11.74
N ASN A 195 14.23 3.57 -11.48
CA ASN A 195 14.66 4.96 -11.39
C ASN A 195 15.12 5.36 -9.97
N GLY A 196 15.14 4.42 -9.02
CA GLY A 196 15.55 4.64 -7.62
C GLY A 196 14.45 5.19 -6.70
N SER A 197 13.22 5.43 -7.19
CA SER A 197 12.12 5.83 -6.30
C SER A 197 11.60 4.62 -5.50
N VAL A 198 11.05 4.87 -4.31
CA VAL A 198 10.52 3.82 -3.43
C VAL A 198 9.15 3.33 -3.93
N ARG A 199 8.98 2.01 -3.97
CA ARG A 199 7.76 1.26 -4.27
C ARG A 199 6.96 1.09 -3.00
N LEU A 200 5.94 1.92 -2.84
CA LEU A 200 4.99 1.77 -1.73
C LEU A 200 4.23 0.44 -1.88
N GLU A 201 3.80 -0.13 -0.77
CA GLU A 201 3.02 -1.38 -0.80
C GLU A 201 1.69 -1.18 -1.55
N LEU A 202 1.11 0.01 -1.44
CA LEU A 202 -0.07 0.45 -2.16
C LEU A 202 0.29 1.67 -2.98
N GLU A 203 0.51 1.48 -4.28
CA GLU A 203 0.78 2.57 -5.22
C GLU A 203 -0.53 3.05 -5.87
N PRO A 204 -0.73 4.36 -6.04
CA PRO A 204 -1.93 4.88 -6.71
C PRO A 204 -2.21 4.22 -8.06
N ASP A 205 -1.17 3.96 -8.86
CA ASP A 205 -1.32 3.34 -10.18
C ASP A 205 -1.73 1.86 -10.10
N ASP A 206 -1.28 1.11 -9.09
CA ASP A 206 -1.73 -0.26 -8.84
C ASP A 206 -3.21 -0.27 -8.46
N ILE A 207 -3.64 0.67 -7.61
CA ILE A 207 -5.04 0.84 -7.21
C ILE A 207 -5.92 1.19 -8.42
N ILE A 208 -5.47 2.11 -9.29
CA ILE A 208 -6.16 2.47 -10.53
C ILE A 208 -6.26 1.26 -11.47
N ARG A 209 -5.21 0.42 -11.55
CA ARG A 209 -5.27 -0.82 -12.34
C ARG A 209 -6.34 -1.77 -11.82
N HIS A 210 -6.41 -1.99 -10.51
CA HIS A 210 -7.44 -2.84 -9.92
C HIS A 210 -8.86 -2.27 -10.09
N ALA A 211 -9.03 -0.95 -10.03
CA ALA A 211 -10.31 -0.32 -10.36
C ALA A 211 -10.75 -0.62 -11.81
N LYS A 212 -9.82 -0.63 -12.77
CA LYS A 212 -10.11 -1.04 -14.16
C LYS A 212 -10.48 -2.52 -14.27
N GLU A 213 -9.91 -3.40 -13.45
CA GLU A 213 -10.29 -4.82 -13.42
C GLU A 213 -11.71 -5.00 -12.87
N ILE A 214 -12.08 -4.25 -11.83
CA ILE A 214 -13.45 -4.22 -11.29
C ILE A 214 -14.45 -3.76 -12.37
N GLN A 215 -14.09 -2.73 -13.15
CA GLN A 215 -14.92 -2.27 -14.26
C GLN A 215 -15.14 -3.38 -15.32
N LYS A 216 -14.09 -4.14 -15.67
CA LYS A 216 -14.25 -5.28 -16.59
C LYS A 216 -15.21 -6.34 -16.06
N ILE A 217 -15.20 -6.61 -14.75
CA ILE A 217 -16.15 -7.55 -14.13
C ILE A 217 -17.58 -7.00 -14.25
N SER A 218 -17.78 -5.71 -14.01
CA SER A 218 -19.07 -5.06 -14.22
C SER A 218 -19.57 -5.19 -15.67
N ASP A 219 -18.69 -5.03 -16.65
CA ASP A 219 -19.03 -5.20 -18.07
C ASP A 219 -19.47 -6.65 -18.37
N ILE A 220 -18.76 -7.65 -17.82
CA ILE A 220 -19.14 -9.06 -17.91
C ILE A 220 -20.52 -9.32 -17.31
N LEU A 221 -20.84 -8.75 -16.14
CA LEU A 221 -22.18 -8.89 -15.56
C LEU A 221 -23.25 -8.29 -16.47
N SER A 222 -22.96 -7.19 -17.16
CA SER A 222 -23.84 -6.60 -18.17
C SER A 222 -24.07 -7.56 -19.34
N ASP A 223 -23.01 -8.19 -19.84
CA ASP A 223 -23.09 -9.14 -20.94
C ASP A 223 -23.95 -10.36 -20.57
N ILE A 224 -23.82 -10.87 -19.35
CA ILE A 224 -24.64 -11.97 -18.83
C ILE A 224 -26.11 -11.57 -18.82
N VAL A 225 -26.44 -10.37 -18.28
CA VAL A 225 -27.82 -9.86 -18.29
C VAL A 225 -28.37 -9.79 -19.70
N ARG A 226 -27.63 -9.22 -20.65
CA ARG A 226 -28.06 -9.12 -22.06
C ARG A 226 -28.23 -10.48 -22.72
N ASN A 227 -27.45 -11.49 -22.32
CA ASN A 227 -27.59 -12.84 -22.84
C ASN A 227 -28.84 -13.54 -22.30
N ILE A 228 -29.18 -13.34 -21.02
CA ILE A 228 -30.43 -13.86 -20.44
C ILE A 228 -31.63 -13.20 -21.15
N GLU A 229 -31.64 -11.87 -21.26
CA GLU A 229 -32.73 -11.14 -21.94
C GLU A 229 -32.91 -11.61 -23.41
N ARG A 230 -31.80 -11.81 -24.12
CA ARG A 230 -31.82 -12.32 -25.50
C ARG A 230 -32.36 -13.74 -25.58
N PHE A 231 -31.97 -14.61 -24.64
CA PHE A 231 -32.50 -15.96 -24.57
C PHE A 231 -34.03 -15.92 -24.37
N GLN A 232 -34.53 -15.09 -23.46
CA GLN A 232 -35.96 -14.94 -23.23
C GLN A 232 -36.71 -14.45 -24.47
N GLN A 233 -36.15 -13.45 -25.19
CA GLN A 233 -36.73 -12.95 -26.42
C GLN A 233 -36.72 -14.00 -27.55
N GLN A 234 -35.61 -14.72 -27.71
CA GLN A 234 -35.48 -15.78 -28.72
C GLN A 234 -36.44 -16.93 -28.44
N GLU A 235 -36.59 -17.35 -27.19
CA GLU A 235 -37.56 -18.38 -26.81
C GLU A 235 -38.97 -17.92 -27.18
N GLU A 236 -39.36 -16.70 -26.82
CA GLU A 236 -40.68 -16.15 -27.16
C GLU A 236 -40.94 -16.18 -28.67
N GLU A 237 -39.98 -15.72 -29.48
CA GLU A 237 -40.10 -15.68 -30.94
C GLU A 237 -40.21 -17.09 -31.54
N GLU A 238 -39.41 -18.04 -31.07
CA GLU A 238 -39.43 -19.42 -31.59
C GLU A 238 -40.69 -20.17 -31.16
N VAL A 239 -41.18 -19.97 -29.94
CA VAL A 239 -42.46 -20.55 -29.48
C VAL A 239 -43.62 -19.96 -30.28
N ALA A 240 -43.62 -18.66 -30.57
CA ALA A 240 -44.65 -18.04 -31.40
C ALA A 240 -44.65 -18.58 -32.84
N LYS A 241 -43.45 -18.77 -33.44
CA LYS A 241 -43.31 -19.40 -34.76
C LYS A 241 -43.82 -20.84 -34.75
N LEU A 242 -43.44 -21.63 -33.76
CA LEU A 242 -43.88 -23.02 -33.61
C LEU A 242 -45.41 -23.10 -33.51
N LYS A 243 -46.03 -22.28 -32.67
CA LYS A 243 -47.49 -22.17 -32.57
C LYS A 243 -48.13 -21.86 -33.92
N SER A 244 -47.62 -20.86 -34.63
CA SER A 244 -48.17 -20.46 -35.94
C SER A 244 -48.05 -21.58 -36.98
N GLN A 245 -46.94 -22.33 -36.98
CA GLN A 245 -46.73 -23.44 -37.90
C GLN A 245 -47.71 -24.58 -37.61
N LEU A 246 -47.85 -24.97 -36.34
CA LEU A 246 -48.73 -26.05 -35.93
C LEU A 246 -50.21 -25.72 -36.19
N LYS A 247 -50.63 -24.48 -35.93
CA LYS A 247 -52.00 -24.00 -36.27
C LYS A 247 -52.25 -23.99 -37.77
N HIS A 248 -51.27 -23.65 -38.59
CA HIS A 248 -51.44 -23.73 -40.04
C HIS A 248 -51.70 -25.18 -40.50
N GLU A 249 -51.06 -26.16 -39.85
CA GLU A 249 -51.25 -27.59 -40.15
C GLU A 249 -52.59 -28.16 -39.68
N THR A 250 -53.42 -27.42 -38.94
CA THR A 250 -54.79 -27.81 -38.60
C THR A 250 -55.82 -27.44 -39.66
N GLY A 251 -55.43 -26.67 -40.68
CA GLY A 251 -56.30 -26.31 -41.80
C GLY A 251 -56.65 -27.48 -42.74
N PRO A 252 -57.60 -27.29 -43.68
CA PRO A 252 -57.98 -28.33 -44.64
C PRO A 252 -56.79 -28.85 -45.45
N GLY A 253 -56.52 -30.16 -45.37
CA GLY A 253 -55.40 -30.82 -46.05
C GLY A 253 -54.07 -30.77 -45.29
N GLY A 254 -54.04 -30.18 -44.09
CA GLY A 254 -52.88 -30.20 -43.20
C GLY A 254 -52.71 -31.51 -42.44
N LYS A 255 -51.52 -31.73 -41.86
CA LYS A 255 -51.17 -32.95 -41.13
C LYS A 255 -52.00 -33.15 -39.86
N TYR A 256 -52.43 -32.05 -39.25
CA TYR A 256 -53.20 -32.02 -38.01
C TYR A 256 -54.63 -31.55 -38.26
N HIS A 257 -55.20 -31.77 -39.44
CA HIS A 257 -56.54 -31.29 -39.84
C HIS A 257 -57.71 -31.78 -38.96
N LEU A 258 -57.46 -32.73 -38.06
CA LEU A 258 -58.46 -33.24 -37.11
C LEU A 258 -58.45 -32.46 -35.79
N LEU A 259 -57.45 -31.60 -35.59
CA LEU A 259 -57.34 -30.72 -34.44
C LEU A 259 -57.88 -29.34 -34.80
N GLU A 260 -58.36 -28.63 -33.79
CA GLU A 260 -58.71 -27.21 -33.85
C GLU A 260 -57.52 -26.35 -33.37
N GLU A 261 -57.43 -25.09 -33.82
CA GLU A 261 -56.29 -24.22 -33.45
C GLU A 261 -56.12 -24.03 -31.92
N HIS A 262 -57.22 -24.10 -31.16
CA HIS A 262 -57.18 -23.98 -29.70
C HIS A 262 -56.62 -25.23 -29.03
N GLU A 263 -56.76 -26.41 -29.63
CA GLU A 263 -56.17 -27.65 -29.12
C GLU A 263 -54.64 -27.64 -29.25
N VAL A 264 -54.11 -26.93 -30.25
CA VAL A 264 -52.66 -26.68 -30.37
C VAL A 264 -52.15 -25.78 -29.25
N ASP A 265 -52.88 -24.71 -28.92
CA ASP A 265 -52.52 -23.82 -27.80
C ASP A 265 -52.56 -24.56 -26.45
N GLU A 266 -53.55 -25.44 -26.25
CA GLU A 266 -53.69 -26.24 -25.04
C GLU A 266 -52.55 -27.25 -24.88
N ALA A 267 -52.20 -27.97 -25.96
CA ALA A 267 -51.10 -28.93 -25.94
C ALA A 267 -49.74 -28.26 -25.66
N ILE A 268 -49.49 -27.08 -26.22
CA ILE A 268 -48.25 -26.33 -25.95
C ILE A 268 -48.22 -25.84 -24.50
N ARG A 269 -49.34 -25.37 -23.98
CA ARG A 269 -49.47 -24.91 -22.59
C ARG A 269 -49.24 -26.05 -21.59
N GLU A 270 -49.66 -27.27 -21.90
CA GLU A 270 -49.47 -28.44 -21.03
C GLU A 270 -47.98 -28.78 -20.83
N VAL A 271 -47.16 -28.55 -21.85
CA VAL A 271 -45.71 -28.81 -21.81
C VAL A 271 -44.93 -27.59 -21.33
N ALA A 272 -45.50 -26.38 -21.42
CA ALA A 272 -44.89 -25.16 -20.96
C ALA A 272 -44.66 -25.19 -19.45
N LYS A 273 -43.54 -24.59 -19.00
CA LYS A 273 -43.22 -24.50 -17.58
C LYS A 273 -44.11 -23.48 -16.87
N ILE A 274 -44.43 -22.39 -17.57
CA ILE A 274 -45.34 -21.36 -17.07
C ILE A 274 -46.04 -20.65 -18.23
N SER A 275 -47.32 -20.32 -18.05
CA SER A 275 -48.12 -19.54 -19.00
C SER A 275 -48.61 -18.26 -18.34
N GLN A 276 -48.23 -17.10 -18.86
CA GLN A 276 -48.65 -15.79 -18.34
C GLN A 276 -48.94 -14.82 -19.48
N ASN A 277 -50.03 -14.04 -19.34
CA ASN A 277 -50.45 -13.02 -20.32
C ASN A 277 -50.57 -13.53 -21.77
N GLY A 278 -51.01 -14.79 -21.95
CA GLY A 278 -51.16 -15.41 -23.27
C GLY A 278 -49.86 -15.89 -23.92
N LYS A 279 -48.74 -15.83 -23.20
CA LYS A 279 -47.44 -16.36 -23.61
C LYS A 279 -47.09 -17.60 -22.80
N ASP A 280 -46.51 -18.60 -23.47
CA ASP A 280 -46.05 -19.84 -22.89
C ASP A 280 -44.53 -19.85 -22.87
N TYR A 281 -43.95 -20.08 -21.70
CA TYR A 281 -42.50 -20.07 -21.47
C TYR A 281 -42.03 -21.46 -21.06
N PHE A 282 -40.85 -21.83 -21.54
CA PHE A 282 -40.22 -23.13 -21.24
C PHE A 282 -39.07 -23.00 -20.24
N HIS A 283 -38.77 -21.77 -19.81
CA HIS A 283 -37.89 -21.46 -18.70
C HIS A 283 -38.64 -20.95 -17.47
N ASP A 284 -37.92 -20.82 -16.35
CA ASP A 284 -38.44 -20.24 -15.12
C ASP A 284 -38.32 -18.71 -15.19
N VAL A 285 -39.43 -18.03 -15.52
CA VAL A 285 -39.46 -16.57 -15.71
C VAL A 285 -39.11 -15.83 -14.43
N GLN A 286 -39.62 -16.28 -13.28
CA GLN A 286 -39.37 -15.64 -11.99
C GLN A 286 -37.90 -15.75 -11.61
N LEU A 287 -37.31 -16.94 -11.74
CA LEU A 287 -35.88 -17.13 -11.46
C LEU A 287 -34.99 -16.29 -12.40
N ALA A 288 -35.37 -16.16 -13.68
CA ALA A 288 -34.63 -15.34 -14.63
C ALA A 288 -34.71 -13.84 -14.27
N GLU A 289 -35.89 -13.33 -13.91
CA GLU A 289 -36.07 -11.95 -13.46
C GLU A 289 -35.30 -11.66 -12.17
N GLU A 290 -35.36 -12.57 -11.19
CA GLU A 290 -34.58 -12.47 -9.94
C GLU A 290 -33.07 -12.44 -10.21
N LEU A 291 -32.59 -13.31 -11.10
CA LEU A 291 -31.18 -13.36 -11.49
C LEU A 291 -30.76 -12.06 -12.18
N ILE A 292 -31.54 -11.55 -13.13
CA ILE A 292 -31.28 -10.26 -13.78
C ILE A 292 -31.22 -9.14 -12.74
N HIS A 293 -32.17 -9.11 -11.80
CA HIS A 293 -32.20 -8.09 -10.74
C HIS A 293 -30.95 -8.15 -9.85
N LEU A 294 -30.55 -9.35 -9.43
CA LEU A 294 -29.35 -9.57 -8.61
C LEU A 294 -28.08 -9.15 -9.36
N LEU A 295 -27.94 -9.55 -10.62
CA LEU A 295 -26.78 -9.20 -11.46
C LEU A 295 -26.68 -7.70 -11.67
N ARG A 296 -27.79 -7.01 -11.99
CA ARG A 296 -27.82 -5.54 -12.14
C ARG A 296 -27.48 -4.83 -10.83
N LYS A 297 -27.98 -5.31 -9.69
CA LYS A 297 -27.63 -4.78 -8.38
C LYS A 297 -26.13 -4.91 -8.12
N LYS A 298 -25.55 -6.09 -8.34
CA LYS A 298 -24.12 -6.35 -8.14
C LYS A 298 -23.25 -5.55 -9.10
N GLN A 299 -23.67 -5.41 -10.35
CA GLN A 299 -23.02 -4.55 -11.32
C GLN A 299 -22.91 -3.11 -10.81
N LYS A 300 -24.03 -2.55 -10.34
CA LYS A 300 -24.07 -1.18 -9.80
C LYS A 300 -23.17 -1.01 -8.58
N GLU A 301 -23.17 -1.97 -7.65
CA GLU A 301 -22.28 -1.97 -6.48
C GLU A 301 -20.80 -1.97 -6.91
N LEU A 302 -20.42 -2.77 -7.91
CA LEU A 302 -19.03 -2.83 -8.41
C LEU A 302 -18.60 -1.56 -9.12
N ILE A 303 -19.48 -0.93 -9.90
CA ILE A 303 -19.20 0.36 -10.56
C ILE A 303 -18.89 1.42 -9.51
N HIS A 304 -19.79 1.59 -8.53
CA HIS A 304 -19.59 2.59 -7.47
C HIS A 304 -18.29 2.34 -6.70
N PHE A 305 -18.02 1.09 -6.32
CA PHE A 305 -16.79 0.75 -5.62
C PHE A 305 -15.53 1.03 -6.45
N GLY A 306 -15.55 0.69 -7.74
CA GLY A 306 -14.46 0.97 -8.67
C GLY A 306 -14.20 2.48 -8.83
N ASP A 307 -15.27 3.26 -8.98
CA ASP A 307 -15.19 4.72 -9.12
C ASP A 307 -14.64 5.39 -7.86
N ASP A 308 -15.12 5.00 -6.67
CA ASP A 308 -14.68 5.56 -5.39
C ASP A 308 -13.18 5.29 -5.16
N ILE A 309 -12.73 4.08 -5.45
CA ILE A 309 -11.32 3.68 -5.34
C ILE A 309 -10.45 4.42 -6.35
N ALA A 310 -10.89 4.51 -7.60
CA ALA A 310 -10.15 5.23 -8.63
C ALA A 310 -10.06 6.73 -8.30
N TYR A 311 -11.13 7.33 -7.79
CA TYR A 311 -11.13 8.72 -7.37
C TYR A 311 -10.15 8.97 -6.21
N ALA A 312 -10.19 8.12 -5.17
CA ALA A 312 -9.27 8.22 -4.04
C ALA A 312 -7.81 8.09 -4.49
N ALA A 313 -7.51 7.13 -5.37
CA ALA A 313 -6.15 6.93 -5.90
C ALA A 313 -5.66 8.10 -6.77
N ASN A 314 -6.51 8.63 -7.66
CA ASN A 314 -6.16 9.82 -8.44
C ASN A 314 -5.93 11.03 -7.54
N SER A 315 -6.78 11.24 -6.53
CA SER A 315 -6.61 12.32 -5.54
C SER A 315 -5.29 12.21 -4.77
N LEU A 316 -4.89 10.98 -4.38
CA LEU A 316 -3.60 10.71 -3.77
C LEU A 316 -2.44 11.06 -4.73
N ARG A 317 -2.49 10.56 -5.97
CA ARG A 317 -1.46 10.85 -6.98
C ARG A 317 -1.33 12.34 -7.27
N ASP A 318 -2.44 13.05 -7.37
CA ASP A 318 -2.46 14.48 -7.65
C ASP A 318 -1.87 15.29 -6.49
N LYS A 319 -2.17 14.90 -5.24
CA LYS A 319 -1.55 15.50 -4.05
C LYS A 319 -0.05 15.23 -3.98
N ASP A 320 0.38 14.00 -4.27
CA ASP A 320 1.79 13.64 -4.30
C ASP A 320 2.55 14.45 -5.37
N ASN A 321 1.96 14.60 -6.56
CA ASN A 321 2.53 15.42 -7.63
C ASN A 321 2.63 16.90 -7.23
N GLN A 322 1.58 17.46 -6.61
CA GLN A 322 1.59 18.86 -6.15
C GLN A 322 2.66 19.10 -5.08
N LEU A 323 2.82 18.17 -4.13
CA LEU A 323 3.87 18.23 -3.12
C LEU A 323 5.25 18.15 -3.78
N GLY A 324 5.47 17.23 -4.72
CA GLY A 324 6.73 17.11 -5.47
C GLY A 324 7.12 18.40 -6.20
N THR A 325 6.17 19.04 -6.90
CA THR A 325 6.42 20.31 -7.60
C THR A 325 6.73 21.48 -6.67
N ASN A 326 6.16 21.49 -5.45
CA ASN A 326 6.46 22.52 -4.46
C ASN A 326 7.88 22.38 -3.88
N PHE A 327 8.44 21.17 -3.86
CA PHE A 327 9.83 20.94 -3.45
C PHE A 327 10.85 21.40 -4.50
N GLU A 328 10.57 21.24 -5.79
CA GLU A 328 11.43 21.78 -6.86
C GLU A 328 11.46 23.32 -6.84
N GLY A 329 10.34 23.97 -6.53
CA GLY A 329 10.26 25.44 -6.40
C GLY A 329 11.02 26.03 -5.20
N LEU A 330 11.29 25.22 -4.17
CA LEU A 330 12.10 25.61 -2.99
C LEU A 330 13.60 25.38 -3.19
N ALA A 331 14.00 24.49 -4.11
CA ALA A 331 15.40 24.26 -4.45
C ALA A 331 15.99 25.34 -5.38
N VAL A 332 15.16 26.25 -5.91
CA VAL A 332 15.54 27.31 -6.87
C VAL A 332 15.47 28.73 -6.26
N ARG A 333 15.61 28.87 -4.93
CA ARG A 333 15.68 30.20 -4.29
C ARG A 333 16.90 30.41 -3.41
#